data_AF-A0A9D8QXU3-F1
#
_entry.id   AF-A0A9D8QXU3-F1
#
_cell.length_a   1.000
_cell.length_b   1.000
_cell.length_c   1.000
_cell.angle_alpha   90.00
_cell.angle_beta   90.00
_cell.angle_gamma   90.00
#
_symmetry.space_group_name_H-M   'P 1'
#
loop_
_entity.id
_entity.type
_entity.pdbx_description
1 polymer ?
#
loop_
_entity_poly.entity_id
_entity_poly.type
_entity_poly.pdbx_seq_one_letter_code
_entity_poly.pdbx_strand_id
1 'polypeptide(L)'
;MNPISAYIDALSKYFDYRGTVSRREYWMFIIATIIIRIIVIGLLMLGLSLVVLTGIGGVSLDLFTRDYPEDNYMGITAMILVICYLFICFFTVFLPGLALMARRLNDMGWSRWCLLLVVLFMIPLPPFGYFPMIPIIVLGCIPSRND
;
A
#
# COMPACT_ATOMS: atom_id res chain seq x y z
N MET A 1 -9.97 14.94 15.03
CA MET A 1 -9.78 14.69 13.59
C MET A 1 -10.37 13.34 13.25
N ASN A 2 -10.89 13.21 12.04
CA ASN A 2 -11.41 11.95 11.51
C ASN A 2 -10.26 11.24 10.75
N PRO A 3 -10.28 9.90 10.63
CA PRO A 3 -9.22 9.16 9.91
C PRO A 3 -9.07 9.61 8.45
N ILE A 4 -10.19 9.95 7.80
CA ILE A 4 -10.22 10.46 6.41
C ILE A 4 -9.54 11.83 6.32
N SER A 5 -9.83 12.75 7.25
CA SER A 5 -9.20 14.08 7.25
C SER A 5 -7.70 13.99 7.51
N ALA A 6 -7.24 13.03 8.33
CA ALA A 6 -5.82 12.79 8.56
C ALA A 6 -5.10 12.25 7.31
N TYR A 7 -5.78 11.42 6.51
CA TYR A 7 -5.22 10.91 5.26
C TYR A 7 -5.11 12.02 4.19
N ILE A 8 -6.16 12.84 4.04
CA ILE A 8 -6.14 14.01 3.13
C ILE A 8 -5.08 15.02 3.56
N ASP A 9 -4.96 15.28 4.87
CA ASP A 9 -3.95 16.18 5.42
C ASP A 9 -2.52 15.65 5.24
N ALA A 10 -2.32 14.33 5.34
CA ALA A 10 -1.03 13.71 5.01
C ALA A 10 -0.65 13.91 3.53
N LEU A 11 -1.64 13.81 2.63
CA LEU A 11 -1.50 14.03 1.19
C LEU A 11 -1.34 15.51 0.81
N SER A 12 -2.03 16.45 1.46
CA SER A 12 -1.88 17.88 1.17
C SER A 12 -0.53 18.39 1.66
N LYS A 13 -0.14 18.01 2.88
CA LYS A 13 1.17 18.32 3.43
C LYS A 13 2.28 17.63 2.64
N TYR A 14 2.03 16.55 1.88
CA TYR A 14 3.07 15.95 1.02
C TYR A 14 3.69 17.00 0.08
N PHE A 15 2.87 17.92 -0.42
CA PHE A 15 3.31 19.01 -1.30
C PHE A 15 3.82 20.24 -0.54
N ASP A 16 3.72 20.28 0.80
CA ASP A 16 4.12 21.42 1.63
C ASP A 16 5.06 20.99 2.77
N TYR A 17 6.31 21.44 2.73
CA TYR A 17 7.38 20.92 3.59
C TYR A 17 7.39 21.47 5.03
N ARG A 18 6.33 22.17 5.45
CA ARG A 18 6.30 22.88 6.75
C ARG A 18 5.20 22.33 7.66
N GLY A 19 5.61 21.80 8.82
CA GLY A 19 4.69 21.39 9.89
C GLY A 19 5.11 20.10 10.59
N THR A 20 4.89 20.05 11.90
CA THR A 20 5.03 18.86 12.74
C THR A 20 3.74 18.06 12.70
N VAL A 21 3.82 16.74 12.93
CA VAL A 21 2.64 15.87 12.99
C VAL A 21 2.39 15.50 14.44
N SER A 22 1.20 15.80 14.98
CA SER A 22 0.86 15.42 16.36
C SER A 22 0.64 13.91 16.48
N ARG A 23 0.89 13.29 17.66
CA ARG A 23 0.70 11.82 17.85
C ARG A 23 -0.66 11.34 17.40
N ARG A 24 -1.69 12.13 17.69
CA ARG A 24 -3.06 11.84 17.28
C ARG A 24 -3.17 11.73 15.77
N GLU A 25 -2.63 12.69 15.01
CA GLU A 25 -2.61 12.70 13.53
C GLU A 25 -1.92 11.46 12.96
N TYR A 26 -0.80 11.08 13.56
CA TYR A 26 -0.07 9.87 13.18
C TYR A 26 -0.93 8.60 13.35
N TRP A 27 -1.54 8.41 14.53
CA TRP A 27 -2.38 7.23 14.77
C TRP A 27 -3.62 7.18 13.89
N MET A 28 -4.24 8.32 13.60
CA MET A 28 -5.38 8.39 12.68
C MET A 28 -4.98 8.04 11.24
N PHE A 29 -3.79 8.45 10.80
CA PHE A 29 -3.23 8.05 9.51
C PHE A 29 -2.94 6.55 9.46
N ILE A 30 -2.37 5.96 10.52
CA ILE A 30 -2.12 4.52 10.61
C ILE A 30 -3.43 3.72 10.51
N ILE A 31 -4.45 4.10 11.27
CA ILE A 31 -5.77 3.46 11.23
C ILE A 31 -6.38 3.59 9.82
N ALA A 32 -6.34 4.78 9.21
CA ALA A 32 -6.82 4.99 7.86
C ALA A 32 -6.09 4.10 6.84
N THR A 33 -4.76 3.98 6.97
CA THR A 33 -3.93 3.15 6.09
C THR A 33 -4.24 1.66 6.26
N ILE A 34 -4.51 1.19 7.49
CA ILE A 34 -4.92 -0.19 7.75
C ILE A 34 -6.26 -0.49 7.08
N ILE A 35 -7.24 0.41 7.22
CA ILE A 35 -8.56 0.26 6.59
C ILE A 35 -8.44 0.21 5.06
N ILE A 36 -7.68 1.13 4.47
CA ILE A 36 -7.43 1.16 3.02
C ILE A 36 -6.76 -0.13 2.56
N ARG A 37 -5.77 -0.65 3.31
CA ARG A 37 -5.13 -1.93 2.99
C ARG A 37 -6.09 -3.11 3.03
N ILE A 38 -6.98 -3.18 4.02
CA ILE A 38 -7.99 -4.25 4.10
C ILE A 38 -8.91 -4.19 2.88
N ILE A 39 -9.37 -2.99 2.50
CA ILE A 39 -10.23 -2.79 1.32
C ILE A 39 -9.48 -3.20 0.03
N VAL A 40 -8.24 -2.75 -0.13
CA VAL A 40 -7.41 -3.04 -1.31
C VAL A 40 -7.10 -4.53 -1.43
N ILE A 41 -6.79 -5.22 -0.33
CA ILE A 41 -6.56 -6.67 -0.31
C ILE A 41 -7.88 -7.41 -0.62
N GLY A 42 -8.99 -6.99 -0.02
CA GLY A 42 -10.31 -7.58 -0.31
C GLY A 42 -10.70 -7.45 -1.79
N LEU A 43 -10.47 -6.27 -2.38
CA LEU A 43 -10.71 -6.03 -3.80
C LEU A 43 -9.76 -6.83 -4.69
N LEU A 44 -8.50 -7.02 -4.28
CA LEU A 44 -7.54 -7.87 -4.98
C LEU A 44 -7.97 -9.34 -4.97
N MET A 45 -8.41 -9.85 -3.80
CA MET A 45 -8.87 -11.22 -3.66
C MET A 45 -10.15 -11.47 -4.48
N LEU A 46 -11.05 -10.49 -4.52
CA LEU A 46 -12.26 -10.54 -5.35
C LEU A 46 -11.90 -10.51 -6.85
N GLY A 47 -11.01 -9.61 -7.28
CA GLY A 47 -10.54 -9.53 -8.66
C GLY A 47 -9.83 -10.81 -9.11
N LEU A 48 -8.97 -11.37 -8.26
CA LEU A 48 -8.29 -12.65 -8.52
C LEU A 48 -9.30 -13.80 -8.63
N SER A 49 -10.30 -13.83 -7.74
CA SER A 49 -11.36 -14.85 -7.77
C SER A 49 -12.18 -14.78 -9.06
N LEU A 50 -12.46 -13.58 -9.57
CA LEU A 50 -13.13 -13.39 -10.86
C LEU A 50 -12.27 -13.85 -12.03
N VAL A 51 -10.97 -13.51 -12.03
CA VAL A 51 -10.02 -13.96 -13.07
C VAL A 51 -9.91 -15.50 -13.08
N VAL A 52 -9.81 -16.11 -11.91
CA VAL A 52 -9.77 -17.57 -11.75
C VAL A 52 -11.09 -18.22 -12.18
N LEU A 53 -12.24 -17.61 -11.86
CA LEU A 53 -13.55 -18.08 -12.30
C LEU A 53 -13.69 -18.02 -13.84
N THR A 54 -13.22 -16.95 -14.49
CA THR A 54 -13.21 -16.86 -15.95
C THR A 54 -12.18 -17.80 -16.60
N GLY A 55 -11.04 -18.04 -15.94
CA GLY A 55 -9.99 -18.95 -16.41
C GLY A 55 -10.32 -20.43 -16.26
N ILE A 56 -10.94 -20.85 -15.14
CA ILE A 56 -11.39 -22.23 -14.91
C ILE A 56 -12.76 -22.47 -15.57
N GLY A 57 -13.61 -21.44 -15.65
CA GLY A 57 -14.90 -21.46 -16.34
C GLY A 57 -14.75 -21.61 -17.85
N GLY A 58 -13.75 -20.97 -18.47
CA GLY A 58 -13.32 -21.29 -19.83
C GLY A 58 -12.89 -22.75 -19.95
N VAL A 59 -11.92 -23.20 -19.13
CA VAL A 59 -11.44 -24.60 -19.08
C VAL A 59 -12.54 -25.66 -18.95
N SER A 60 -13.64 -25.34 -18.26
CA SER A 60 -14.78 -26.25 -18.09
C SER A 60 -15.82 -26.16 -19.22
N LEU A 61 -15.97 -25.01 -19.89
CA LEU A 61 -16.87 -24.82 -21.03
C LEU A 61 -16.23 -25.30 -22.35
N ASP A 62 -14.91 -25.18 -22.45
CA ASP A 62 -14.11 -25.50 -23.65
C ASP A 62 -13.78 -27.00 -23.78
N LEU A 63 -14.00 -27.81 -22.74
CA LEU A 63 -14.11 -29.27 -22.89
C LEU A 63 -15.39 -29.67 -23.66
N PHE A 64 -16.39 -28.78 -23.73
CA PHE A 64 -17.64 -28.95 -24.50
C PHE A 64 -17.56 -28.30 -25.88
N THR A 65 -16.87 -27.16 -26.02
CA THR A 65 -16.56 -26.51 -27.29
C THR A 65 -15.10 -26.74 -27.65
N ARG A 66 -14.83 -27.90 -28.25
CA ARG A 66 -13.54 -28.32 -28.80
C ARG A 66 -13.10 -27.41 -29.96
N ASP A 67 -12.61 -26.22 -29.62
CA ASP A 67 -11.74 -25.38 -30.46
C ASP A 67 -11.20 -24.26 -29.55
N TYR A 68 -10.04 -24.47 -28.92
CA TYR A 68 -9.30 -23.40 -28.25
C TYR A 68 -8.43 -22.70 -29.31
N PRO A 69 -8.77 -21.49 -29.76
CA PRO A 69 -7.95 -20.78 -30.72
C PRO A 69 -6.65 -20.27 -30.06
N GLU A 70 -5.55 -20.24 -30.82
CA GLU A 70 -4.18 -19.95 -30.38
C GLU A 70 -3.95 -18.49 -29.90
N ASP A 71 -4.97 -17.65 -29.95
CA ASP A 71 -5.03 -16.22 -29.64
C ASP A 71 -5.49 -15.95 -28.18
N ASN A 72 -4.77 -16.54 -27.23
CA ASN A 72 -5.08 -16.53 -25.79
C ASN A 72 -4.77 -15.17 -25.10
N TYR A 73 -5.30 -14.08 -25.65
CA TYR A 73 -5.16 -12.71 -25.14
C TYR A 73 -5.88 -12.49 -23.80
N MET A 74 -6.88 -13.30 -23.46
CA MET A 74 -7.66 -13.14 -22.23
C MET A 74 -6.83 -13.37 -20.96
N GLY A 75 -5.97 -14.40 -20.94
CA GLY A 75 -5.10 -14.67 -19.79
C GLY A 75 -4.01 -13.61 -19.62
N ILE A 76 -3.36 -13.22 -20.72
CA ILE A 76 -2.31 -12.20 -20.72
C ILE A 76 -2.88 -10.83 -20.29
N THR A 77 -4.07 -10.47 -20.78
CA THR A 77 -4.75 -9.22 -20.41
C THR A 77 -5.11 -9.19 -18.92
N ALA A 78 -5.58 -10.31 -18.36
CA ALA A 78 -5.87 -10.41 -16.92
C ALA A 78 -4.59 -10.25 -16.06
N MET A 79 -3.47 -10.85 -16.48
CA MET A 79 -2.19 -10.71 -15.77
C MET A 79 -1.67 -9.27 -15.80
N ILE A 80 -1.78 -8.58 -16.94
CA ILE A 80 -1.38 -7.17 -17.07
C ILE A 80 -2.23 -6.29 -16.13
N LEU A 81 -3.55 -6.49 -16.09
CA LEU A 81 -4.45 -5.73 -15.22
C LEU A 81 -4.13 -5.93 -13.73
N VAL A 82 -3.82 -7.16 -13.31
CA VAL A 82 -3.42 -7.46 -11.92
C VAL A 82 -2.10 -6.76 -11.57
N ILE A 83 -1.11 -6.78 -12.47
CA ILE A 83 0.16 -6.09 -12.28
C ILE A 83 -0.04 -4.57 -12.20
N CYS A 84 -0.84 -3.99 -13.09
CA CYS A 84 -1.19 -2.56 -13.07
C CYS A 84 -1.90 -2.17 -11.77
N TYR A 85 -2.86 -2.98 -11.31
CA TYR A 85 -3.57 -2.77 -10.05
C TYR A 85 -2.61 -2.78 -8.85
N LEU A 86 -1.70 -3.77 -8.78
CA LEU A 86 -0.67 -3.84 -7.75
C LEU A 86 0.24 -2.61 -7.76
N PHE A 87 0.62 -2.14 -8.95
CA PHE A 87 1.46 -0.96 -9.12
C PHE A 87 0.76 0.32 -8.62
N ILE A 88 -0.52 0.53 -8.99
CA ILE A 88 -1.30 1.67 -8.52
C ILE A 88 -1.48 1.64 -6.99
N CYS A 89 -1.74 0.46 -6.43
CA CYS A 89 -1.87 0.26 -4.99
C CYS A 89 -0.56 0.56 -4.26
N PHE A 90 0.57 0.13 -4.84
CA PHE A 90 1.89 0.45 -4.33
C PHE A 90 2.06 1.96 -4.23
N PHE A 91 1.85 2.72 -5.31
CA PHE A 91 2.01 4.17 -5.29
C PHE A 91 1.10 4.85 -4.26
N THR A 92 -0.18 4.48 -4.22
CA THR A 92 -1.18 5.17 -3.38
C THR A 92 -0.97 4.95 -1.88
N VAL A 93 -0.47 3.78 -1.47
CA VAL A 93 -0.27 3.45 -0.05
C VAL A 93 1.16 3.75 0.41
N PHE A 94 2.14 3.56 -0.49
CA PHE A 94 3.55 3.69 -0.14
C PHE A 94 3.98 5.15 -0.05
N LEU A 95 3.62 6.00 -1.02
CA LEU A 95 4.03 7.41 -1.05
C LEU A 95 3.61 8.19 0.21
N PRO A 96 2.35 8.10 0.68
CA PRO A 96 1.93 8.81 1.90
C PRO A 96 2.61 8.24 3.15
N GLY A 97 2.85 6.93 3.19
CA GLY A 97 3.55 6.26 4.29
C GLY A 97 5.00 6.75 4.45
N LEU A 98 5.71 6.91 3.33
CA LEU A 98 7.07 7.46 3.33
C LEU A 98 7.10 8.92 3.78
N ALA A 99 6.17 9.73 3.30
CA ALA A 99 6.11 11.15 3.63
C ALA A 99 5.92 11.39 5.14
N LEU A 100 5.01 10.62 5.75
CA LEU A 100 4.73 10.72 7.18
C LEU A 100 5.93 10.26 8.04
N MET A 101 6.59 9.18 7.60
CA MET A 101 7.79 8.65 8.25
C MET A 101 8.95 9.65 8.20
N ALA A 102 9.11 10.36 7.07
CA ALA A 102 10.15 11.37 6.88
C ALA A 102 9.98 12.53 7.86
N ARG A 103 8.73 12.96 8.07
CA ARG A 103 8.42 14.02 9.04
C ARG A 103 8.66 13.55 10.46
N ARG A 104 8.19 12.35 10.83
CA ARG A 104 8.41 11.81 12.17
C ARG A 104 9.88 11.68 12.53
N LEU A 105 10.70 11.15 11.63
CA LEU A 105 12.14 11.06 11.83
C LEU A 105 12.78 12.44 12.03
N ASN A 106 12.37 13.41 11.22
CA ASN A 106 12.83 14.78 11.34
C ASN A 106 12.40 15.44 12.67
N ASP A 107 11.17 15.19 13.13
CA ASP A 107 10.62 15.74 14.38
C ASP A 107 11.33 15.16 15.63
N MET A 108 11.86 13.94 15.55
CA MET A 108 12.67 13.32 16.61
C MET A 108 14.13 13.79 16.61
N GLY A 109 14.54 14.65 15.67
CA GLY A 109 15.92 15.10 15.52
C GLY A 109 16.84 14.08 14.85
N TRP A 110 16.28 13.05 14.20
CA TRP A 110 17.03 11.99 13.52
C TRP A 110 17.26 12.33 12.04
N SER A 111 18.33 11.77 11.47
CA SER A 111 18.65 11.93 10.06
C SER A 111 17.57 11.30 9.16
N ARG A 112 17.09 12.05 8.17
CA ARG A 112 16.11 11.57 7.16
C ARG A 112 16.64 10.41 6.32
N TRP A 113 17.96 10.21 6.31
CA TRP A 113 18.62 9.09 5.64
C TRP A 113 18.30 7.73 6.29
N CYS A 114 17.88 7.71 7.56
CA CYS A 114 17.40 6.47 8.20
C CYS A 114 16.16 5.90 7.50
N LEU A 115 15.41 6.74 6.79
CA LEU A 115 14.25 6.31 6.00
C LEU A 115 14.65 5.52 4.77
N LEU A 116 15.81 5.81 4.16
CA LEU A 116 16.33 5.03 3.04
C LEU A 116 16.68 3.60 3.44
N LEU A 117 17.16 3.39 4.67
CA LEU A 117 17.36 2.04 5.22
C LEU A 117 16.03 1.29 5.37
N VAL A 118 14.96 1.96 5.81
CA VAL A 118 13.61 1.37 5.90
C VAL A 118 13.04 1.04 4.52
N VAL A 119 13.19 1.94 3.55
CA VAL A 119 12.77 1.74 2.15
C VAL A 119 13.53 0.58 1.52
N LEU A 120 14.85 0.54 1.69
CA LEU A 120 15.72 -0.52 1.17
C LEU A 120 15.36 -1.89 1.76
N PHE A 121 14.89 -1.95 3.01
CA PHE A 121 14.43 -3.18 3.64
C PHE A 121 12.97 -3.56 3.26
N MET A 122 12.18 -2.61 2.75
CA MET A 122 10.80 -2.84 2.28
C MET A 122 10.73 -3.37 0.85
N ILE A 123 11.65 -2.94 -0.02
CA ILE A 123 11.73 -3.33 -1.43
C ILE A 123 11.94 -4.85 -1.66
N PRO A 124 12.71 -5.61 -0.85
CA PRO A 124 13.21 -6.90 -1.34
C PRO A 124 12.24 -8.09 -1.32
N LEU A 125 11.17 -8.19 -0.52
CA LEU A 125 10.41 -9.46 -0.45
C LEU A 125 8.92 -9.39 -0.02
N PRO A 126 7.99 -9.97 -0.81
CA PRO A 126 6.55 -10.06 -0.51
C PRO A 126 6.10 -10.76 0.79
N PRO A 127 6.86 -11.69 1.42
CA PRO A 127 6.50 -12.17 2.76
C PRO A 127 7.16 -11.39 3.92
N PHE A 128 8.30 -10.71 3.70
CA PHE A 128 9.07 -10.06 4.77
C PHE A 128 8.87 -8.54 4.88
N GLY A 129 8.23 -7.91 3.89
CA GLY A 129 7.97 -6.46 3.86
C GLY A 129 7.08 -5.92 5.00
N TYR A 130 6.49 -6.78 5.84
CA TYR A 130 5.72 -6.38 7.02
C TYR A 130 6.57 -6.07 8.26
N PHE A 131 7.79 -6.61 8.35
CA PHE A 131 8.72 -6.33 9.46
C PHE A 131 9.02 -4.84 9.69
N PRO A 132 9.22 -4.00 8.66
CA PRO A 132 9.47 -2.56 8.86
C PRO A 132 8.26 -1.79 9.44
N MET A 133 7.06 -2.36 9.52
CA MET A 133 5.96 -1.73 10.28
C MET A 133 6.25 -1.64 11.77
N ILE A 134 7.01 -2.58 12.34
CA ILE A 134 7.29 -2.60 13.78
C ILE A 134 8.09 -1.36 14.18
N PRO A 135 9.23 -1.01 13.52
CA PRO A 135 9.91 0.26 13.74
C PRO A 135 9.01 1.48 13.57
N ILE A 136 8.15 1.50 12.54
CA ILE A 136 7.22 2.61 12.28
C ILE A 136 6.27 2.81 13.48
N ILE A 137 5.66 1.73 13.97
CA ILE A 137 4.76 1.77 15.14
C ILE A 137 5.50 2.21 16.39
N VAL A 138 6.71 1.67 16.64
CA VAL A 138 7.53 2.04 17.80
C VAL A 138 7.89 3.53 17.77
N LEU A 139 8.31 4.06 16.61
CA LEU A 139 8.62 5.48 16.44
C LEU A 139 7.37 6.37 16.62
N GLY A 140 6.17 5.86 16.30
CA GLY A 140 4.90 6.52 16.56
C GLY A 140 4.52 6.64 18.04
N CYS A 141 5.07 5.77 18.90
CA CYS A 141 4.85 5.80 20.34
C CYS A 141 5.78 6.80 21.06
N ILE A 142 6.93 7.13 20.45
CA ILE A 142 7.92 8.03 21.05
C ILE A 142 7.40 9.47 21.10
N PRO A 143 7.60 10.21 22.19
CA PRO A 143 7.34 11.64 22.25
C PRO A 143 8.09 12.44 21.20
N SER A 144 7.37 13.21 20.38
CA SER A 144 8.00 14.30 19.64
C SER A 144 8.43 15.37 20.64
N ARG A 145 9.54 16.05 20.34
CA ARG A 145 10.07 17.16 21.14
C ARG A 145 9.08 18.32 21.31
N ASN A 146 8.05 18.37 20.45
CA ASN A 146 7.05 19.43 20.37
C ASN A 146 5.65 18.97 20.84
N ASP A 147 5.51 17.74 21.36
CA ASP A 147 4.25 17.15 21.87
C ASP A 147 4.10 17.30 23.39
#